data_AF-A0A085V3W4-F1
#
_entry.id   AF-A0A085V3W4-F1
#
_cell.length_a   1.000
_cell.length_b   1.000
_cell.length_c   1.000
_cell.angle_alpha   90.00
_cell.angle_beta   90.00
_cell.angle_gamma   90.00
#
_symmetry.space_group_name_H-M   'P 1'
#
loop_
_entity.id
_entity.type
_entity.pdbx_description
1 polymer ?
#
loop_
_entity_poly.entity_id
_entity_poly.type
_entity_poly.pdbx_seq_one_letter_code
_entity_poly.pdbx_strand_id
1 'polypeptide(L)' 'MNGYVIKLNPRTANSLHVYRPGESAPAFMVSSEDEANRLIKVDRANPEPLNRCVDCVKEECPCLPV' A
#
# COMPACT_ATOMS: atom_id res chain seq x y z
N MET A 1 -1.66 19.87 5.71
CA MET A 1 -0.91 19.03 4.74
C MET A 1 -1.16 17.57 5.11
N ASN A 2 -2.06 16.87 4.41
CA ASN A 2 -2.36 15.45 4.66
C ASN A 2 -1.84 14.64 3.47
N GLY A 3 -0.55 14.28 3.51
CA GLY A 3 0.10 13.40 2.53
C GLY A 3 0.13 11.95 3.02
N TYR A 4 0.67 11.05 2.19
CA TYR A 4 0.95 9.69 2.62
C TYR A 4 2.02 9.70 3.71
N VAL A 5 1.95 8.74 4.63
CA VAL A 5 2.93 8.59 5.71
C VAL A 5 3.58 7.23 5.57
N ILE A 6 4.91 7.18 5.56
CA ILE A 6 5.69 5.94 5.56
C ILE A 6 6.25 5.76 6.98
N LYS A 7 6.05 4.58 7.58
CA LYS A 7 6.57 4.25 8.93
C LYS A 7 7.25 2.90 8.93
N LEU A 8 8.28 2.73 9.76
CA LEU A 8 8.87 1.42 10.02
C LEU A 8 7.83 0.49 10.67
N ASN A 9 7.78 -0.75 10.21
CA ASN A 9 6.96 -1.78 10.84
C ASN A 9 7.69 -2.27 12.11
N PRO A 10 7.09 -2.11 13.31
CA PRO A 10 7.73 -2.53 14.55
C PRO A 10 7.84 -4.04 14.72
N ARG A 11 7.12 -4.84 13.92
CA ARG A 11 7.12 -6.32 14.00
C ARG A 11 8.15 -6.99 13.10
N THR A 12 8.67 -6.28 12.10
CA THR A 12 9.55 -6.82 11.07
C THR A 12 10.58 -5.77 10.71
N ALA A 13 11.84 -6.05 11.07
CA ALA A 13 12.96 -5.11 11.02
C ALA A 13 13.25 -4.50 9.64
N ASN A 14 12.67 -5.02 8.56
CA ASN A 14 12.94 -4.63 7.18
C ASN A 14 11.68 -4.34 6.37
N SER A 15 10.61 -3.87 7.01
CA SER A 15 9.39 -3.49 6.29
C SER A 15 8.85 -2.14 6.71
N LEU A 16 8.19 -1.46 5.79
CA LEU A 16 7.59 -0.16 5.93
C LEU A 16 6.09 -0.24 5.69
N HIS A 17 5.34 0.40 6.55
CA HIS A 17 3.92 0.66 6.41
C HIS A 17 3.69 1.98 5.70
N VAL A 18 2.87 1.97 4.65
CA VAL A 18 2.43 3.17 3.93
C VAL A 18 0.98 3.44 4.27
N TYR A 19 0.68 4.62 4.80
CA TYR A 19 -0.65 5.07 5.21
C TYR A 19 -1.16 6.11 4.21
N ARG A 20 -2.41 5.95 3.75
CA ARG A 20 -3.10 6.99 2.98
C ARG A 20 -3.52 8.16 3.88
N PRO A 21 -3.74 9.34 3.30
CA PRO A 21 -4.28 10.48 4.05
C PRO A 21 -5.61 10.14 4.74
N GLY A 22 -5.65 10.24 6.07
CA GLY A 22 -6.87 9.98 6.86
C GLY A 22 -7.11 8.52 7.24
N GLU A 23 -6.28 7.57 6.77
CA GLU A 23 -6.37 6.17 7.20
C GLU A 23 -5.57 5.91 8.48
N SER A 24 -6.15 5.14 9.39
CA SER A 24 -5.49 4.69 10.63
C SER A 24 -4.76 3.34 10.48
N ALA A 25 -5.06 2.61 9.40
CA ALA A 25 -4.44 1.34 9.04
C ALA A 25 -3.48 1.54 7.85
N PRO A 26 -2.42 0.71 7.74
CA PRO A 26 -1.55 0.74 6.57
C PRO A 26 -2.32 0.28 5.33
N ALA A 27 -2.18 1.03 4.24
CA ALA A 27 -2.68 0.65 2.92
C ALA A 27 -1.75 -0.35 2.22
N PHE A 28 -0.44 -0.23 2.46
CA PHE A 28 0.58 -1.08 1.86
C PHE A 28 1.67 -1.44 2.87
N MET A 29 2.26 -2.63 2.71
CA MET A 29 3.48 -3.04 3.39
C MET A 29 4.55 -3.31 2.33
N VAL A 30 5.70 -2.64 2.43
CA VAL A 30 6.80 -2.72 1.46
C VAL A 30 8.13 -2.93 2.16
N SER A 31 9.19 -3.27 1.41
CA SER A 31 10.50 -3.53 2.01
C SER A 31 11.48 -2.36 1.89
N SER A 32 11.11 -1.28 1.19
CA SER A 32 11.98 -0.13 0.95
C SER A 32 11.21 1.17 0.71
N GLU A 33 11.87 2.32 0.92
CA GLU A 33 11.27 3.64 0.67
C GLU A 33 11.03 3.89 -0.82
N ASP A 34 11.89 3.39 -1.71
CA ASP A 34 11.70 3.46 -3.16
C ASP A 34 10.40 2.77 -3.61
N GLU A 35 10.14 1.58 -3.06
CA GLU A 35 8.92 0.83 -3.34
C GLU A 35 7.68 1.56 -2.79
N ALA A 36 7.77 2.13 -1.58
CA ALA A 36 6.71 2.98 -1.02
C ALA A 36 6.39 4.16 -1.94
N ASN A 37 7.41 4.89 -2.39
CA ASN A 37 7.24 6.06 -3.25
C ASN A 37 6.64 5.69 -4.62
N ARG A 38 7.04 4.55 -5.19
CA ARG A 38 6.43 4.01 -6.42
C ARG A 38 4.94 3.73 -6.22
N LEU A 39 4.56 3.04 -5.14
CA LEU A 39 3.16 2.74 -4.85
C LEU A 39 2.34 3.99 -4.58
N ILE A 40 2.88 4.95 -3.82
CA ILE A 40 2.23 6.25 -3.58
C ILE A 40 1.95 6.97 -4.90
N LYS A 41 2.88 6.95 -5.85
CA LYS A 41 2.70 7.58 -7.17
C LYS A 41 1.58 6.91 -7.97
N VAL A 42 1.52 5.57 -7.95
CA VAL A 42 0.47 4.80 -8.64
C VAL A 42 -0.90 5.02 -7.99
N ASP A 43 -0.96 5.00 -6.65
CA ASP A 43 -2.18 5.19 -5.86
C ASP A 43 -2.74 6.61 -5.99
N ARG A 44 -1.86 7.62 -6.07
CA ARG A 44 -2.27 9.00 -6.39
C ARG A 44 -2.81 9.17 -7.81
N ALA A 45 -2.28 8.41 -8.77
CA ALA A 45 -2.73 8.45 -10.16
C ALA A 45 -4.07 7.72 -10.35
N ASN A 46 -4.41 6.79 -9.45
CA ASN A 46 -5.66 6.03 -9.46
C ASN A 46 -6.26 6.03 -8.04
N PRO A 47 -6.89 7.14 -7.61
CA PRO A 47 -7.36 7.34 -6.24
C PRO A 47 -8.65 6.56 -5.93
N GLU A 48 -9.30 5.97 -6.94
CA GLU A 48 -10.34 4.99 -6.68
C GLU A 48 -9.72 3.86 -5.84
N PRO A 49 -10.42 3.38 -4.79
CA PRO A 49 -9.92 2.23 -4.05
C PRO A 49 -9.71 1.15 -5.09
N LEU A 50 -8.44 0.82 -5.40
CA LEU A 50 -8.08 -0.38 -6.13
C LEU A 50 -8.91 -1.47 -5.49
N ASN A 51 -9.98 -1.84 -6.20
CA ASN A 51 -10.97 -2.75 -5.68
C ASN A 51 -10.20 -3.94 -5.12
N ARG A 52 -10.44 -4.30 -3.86
CA ARG A 52 -9.75 -5.40 -3.17
C ARG A 52 -10.17 -6.75 -3.79
N CYS A 53 -9.81 -6.95 -5.05
CA CYS A 53 -10.32 -7.94 -6.00
C CYS A 53 -11.71 -7.58 -6.56
N VAL A 54 -11.79 -6.70 -7.55
CA VAL A 54 -12.92 -6.72 -8.49
C VAL A 54 -12.38 -7.30 -9.79
N ASP A 55 -12.96 -8.44 -10.17
CA ASP A 55 -12.57 -9.30 -11.29
C ASP A 55 -11.25 -10.06 -11.16
N CYS A 56 -11.09 -10.81 -10.05
CA CYS A 56 -10.13 -11.92 -10.05
C CYS A 56 -10.67 -13.09 -10.87
N VAL A 57 -10.29 -13.12 -12.15
CA VAL A 57 -10.34 -14.36 -12.93
C VAL A 57 -9.43 -15.36 -12.23
N LYS A 58 -9.95 -16.58 -12.05
CA LYS A 58 -9.63 -17.57 -11.01
C LYS A 58 -8.17 -18.06 -10.89
N GLU A 59 -7.20 -17.48 -11.59
CA GLU A 59 -5.85 -18.03 -11.74
C GLU A 59 -4.70 -16.98 -11.72
N GLU A 60 -4.97 -15.66 -11.67
CA GLU A 60 -3.91 -14.62 -11.74
C GLU A 60 -4.08 -13.44 -10.77
N CYS A 61 -4.46 -13.72 -9.52
CA CYS A 61 -4.49 -12.69 -8.50
C CYS A 61 -3.47 -12.93 -7.41
N PRO A 62 -2.28 -12.29 -7.47
CA PRO A 62 -1.50 -12.07 -6.27
C PRO A 62 -2.23 -11.02 -5.43
N CYS A 63 -3.21 -11.47 -4.65
CA CYS A 63 -3.75 -10.65 -3.57
C CYS A 63 -2.59 -10.33 -2.65
N LEU A 64 -2.28 -9.04 -2.49
CA LEU A 64 -1.32 -8.61 -1.47
C LEU A 64 -1.85 -9.08 -0.11
N PRO A 65 -1.08 -9.86 0.67
CA PRO A 65 -1.57 -10.42 1.93
C PRO A 65 -1.90 -9.29 2.91
N VAL A 66 -3.11 -9.36 3.49
CA VAL A 66 -3.58 -8.50 4.58
C VAL A 66 -2.80 -8.79 5.85
#